data_AF-A0A1A8IPZ6-F1
#
_entry.id   AF-A0A1A8IPZ6-F1
#
_cell.length_a   1.000
_cell.length_b   1.000
_cell.length_c   1.000
_cell.angle_alpha   90.00
_cell.angle_beta   90.00
_cell.angle_gamma   90.00
#
_symmetry.space_group_name_H-M   'P 1'
#
loop_
_entity.id
_entity.type
_entity.pdbx_description
1 polymer ?
#
loop_
_entity_poly.entity_id
_entity_poly.type
_entity_poly.pdbx_seq_one_letter_code
_entity_poly.pdbx_strand_id
1 'polypeptide(L)'
;MAVAARLAGMTHIQCFAHSLNLASQKALKTQSVIRLLGRVRRVTGFFRRSTTASDQLKQKQRLLQLPAHRLITDIITRWNSSYDMIERFLEQQPAICAALLSPDVRRSAKEVFTLNESDIMCAEEVVRALKPMKDATMVMSEESVPTLSVIAPLHAKLMMGAQESHDDTPTVRDIKAAIAEDLGKRYASEKETLHMASAVDPRFKGLPFLSEAETRDIYSRLLEAVVGMIKKKKVEEENVAEDAHINDSCASISQPPPKRPRTSCALVDLLGATFPSTSSDNTEPKSENDLAAGEIKKYRGEAPLPLTENPLSWWKNHEQDYPQLSKIAKGLLCIPGTSVSAERVFSSAGDIVTAQRSLLKAEHVDQLVFLHKNLEI
;
A
#
# COMPACT_ATOMS: atom_id res chain seq x y z
N MET A 1 10.74 -0.73 18.65
CA MET A 1 9.38 -0.34 18.24
C MET A 1 8.33 -1.32 18.73
N ALA A 2 8.27 -2.57 18.25
CA ALA A 2 7.21 -3.52 18.65
C ALA A 2 7.08 -3.75 20.17
N VAL A 3 8.20 -3.89 20.90
CA VAL A 3 8.18 -4.05 22.37
C VAL A 3 7.68 -2.77 23.06
N ALA A 4 8.11 -1.59 22.60
CA ALA A 4 7.67 -0.32 23.16
C ALA A 4 6.18 -0.07 22.93
N ALA A 5 5.66 -0.36 21.73
CA ALA A 5 4.24 -0.27 21.44
C ALA A 5 3.41 -1.22 22.31
N ARG A 6 3.89 -2.46 22.50
CA ARG A 6 3.25 -3.42 23.41
C ARG A 6 3.23 -2.94 24.85
N LEU A 7 4.33 -2.39 25.36
CA LEU A 7 4.41 -1.82 26.71
C LEU A 7 3.50 -0.60 26.86
N ALA A 8 3.28 0.16 25.79
CA ALA A 8 2.39 1.31 25.76
C ALA A 8 0.91 0.95 25.49
N GLY A 9 0.56 -0.33 25.35
CA GLY A 9 -0.80 -0.77 25.02
C GLY A 9 -1.28 -0.33 23.63
N MET A 10 -0.36 0.00 22.72
CA MET A 10 -0.68 0.44 21.37
C MET A 10 -0.65 -0.72 20.37
N THR A 11 -1.64 -0.75 19.47
CA THR A 11 -1.64 -1.66 18.32
C THR A 11 -0.49 -1.31 17.38
N HIS A 12 0.36 -2.29 17.08
CA HIS A 12 1.51 -2.10 16.20
C HIS A 12 1.38 -2.94 14.94
N ILE A 13 1.20 -2.28 13.80
CA ILE A 13 1.15 -2.93 12.48
C ILE A 13 2.56 -2.90 11.88
N GLN A 14 3.09 -4.07 11.53
CA GLN A 14 4.42 -4.17 10.92
C GLN A 14 4.42 -3.57 9.51
N CYS A 15 5.49 -2.87 9.15
CA CYS A 15 5.69 -2.32 7.80
C CYS A 15 5.66 -3.44 6.74
N PHE A 16 4.74 -3.34 5.79
CA PHE A 16 4.60 -4.38 4.76
C PHE A 16 5.73 -4.36 3.73
N ALA A 17 6.22 -3.18 3.34
CA ALA A 17 7.39 -3.08 2.46
C ALA A 17 8.64 -3.75 3.08
N HIS A 18 8.82 -3.64 4.40
CA HIS A 18 9.89 -4.34 5.11
C HIS A 18 9.68 -5.86 5.09
N SER A 19 8.44 -6.31 5.28
CA SER A 19 8.06 -7.73 5.17
C SER A 19 8.34 -8.30 3.77
N LEU A 20 7.96 -7.56 2.71
CA LEU A 20 8.25 -7.93 1.33
C LEU A 20 9.76 -8.02 1.08
N ASN A 21 10.53 -7.05 1.57
CA ASN A 21 11.98 -7.09 1.47
C ASN A 21 12.59 -8.33 2.15
N LEU A 22 12.15 -8.69 3.36
CA LEU A 22 12.68 -9.85 4.07
C LEU A 22 12.36 -11.17 3.34
N ALA A 23 11.13 -11.34 2.88
CA ALA A 23 10.72 -12.50 2.10
C ALA A 23 11.52 -12.61 0.79
N SER A 24 11.64 -11.52 0.02
CA SER A 24 12.43 -11.51 -1.21
C SER A 24 13.92 -11.75 -0.96
N GLN A 25 14.50 -11.21 0.12
CA GLN A 25 15.90 -11.49 0.46
C GLN A 25 16.14 -12.96 0.79
N LYS A 26 15.19 -13.65 1.44
CA LYS A 26 15.28 -15.10 1.65
C LYS A 26 15.24 -15.86 0.34
N ALA A 27 14.36 -15.49 -0.59
CA ALA A 27 14.32 -16.09 -1.92
C ALA A 27 15.64 -15.90 -2.69
N LEU A 28 16.27 -14.71 -2.60
CA LEU A 28 17.58 -14.46 -3.23
C LEU A 28 18.74 -15.25 -2.62
N LYS A 29 18.57 -15.79 -1.41
CA LYS A 29 19.57 -16.62 -0.71
C LYS A 29 19.50 -18.11 -1.07
N THR A 30 18.56 -18.51 -1.93
CA THR A 30 18.53 -19.87 -2.46
C THR A 30 19.77 -20.14 -3.32
N GLN A 31 20.27 -21.38 -3.31
CA GLN A 31 21.60 -21.70 -3.85
C GLN A 31 21.72 -21.42 -5.35
N SER A 32 20.67 -21.73 -6.12
CA SER A 32 20.60 -21.45 -7.56
C SER A 32 20.67 -19.95 -7.84
N VAL A 33 19.93 -19.15 -7.08
CA VAL A 33 19.85 -17.69 -7.24
C VAL A 33 21.15 -17.00 -6.82
N ILE A 34 21.78 -17.41 -5.72
CA ILE A 34 23.10 -16.89 -5.32
C ILE A 34 24.12 -17.13 -6.43
N ARG A 35 24.14 -18.35 -7.01
CA ARG A 35 25.06 -18.70 -8.09
C ARG A 35 24.81 -17.83 -9.33
N LEU A 36 23.55 -17.66 -9.72
CA LEU A 36 23.16 -16.81 -10.84
C LEU A 36 23.59 -15.37 -10.62
N LEU A 37 23.26 -14.77 -9.47
CA LEU A 37 23.62 -13.40 -9.14
C LEU A 37 25.13 -13.19 -9.21
N GLY A 38 25.93 -14.12 -8.69
CA GLY A 38 27.38 -14.08 -8.82
C GLY A 38 27.87 -14.05 -10.27
N ARG A 39 27.25 -14.84 -11.15
CA ARG A 39 27.58 -14.86 -12.59
C ARG A 39 27.19 -13.55 -13.27
N VAL A 40 25.97 -13.05 -13.04
CA VAL A 40 25.50 -11.78 -13.61
C VAL A 40 26.38 -10.61 -13.16
N ARG A 41 26.75 -10.53 -11.87
CA ARG A 41 27.67 -9.50 -11.35
C ARG A 41 29.04 -9.51 -12.03
N ARG A 42 29.57 -10.68 -12.39
CA ARG A 42 30.84 -10.75 -13.13
C ARG A 42 30.72 -10.12 -14.50
N VAL A 43 29.63 -10.38 -15.21
CA VAL A 43 29.37 -9.79 -16.53
C VAL A 43 29.15 -8.28 -16.41
N THR A 44 28.23 -7.84 -15.56
CA THR A 44 27.93 -6.40 -15.42
C THR A 44 29.14 -5.62 -14.91
N GLY A 45 29.91 -6.20 -13.99
CA GLY A 45 31.18 -5.65 -13.50
C GLY A 45 32.25 -5.54 -14.58
N PHE A 46 32.34 -6.50 -15.51
CA PHE A 46 33.27 -6.43 -16.64
C PHE A 46 32.98 -5.23 -17.55
N PHE A 47 31.72 -5.08 -17.99
CA PHE A 47 31.32 -3.95 -18.84
C PHE A 47 31.51 -2.60 -18.14
N ARG A 48 31.25 -2.52 -16.83
CA ARG A 48 31.48 -1.29 -16.06
C ARG A 48 32.95 -0.86 -15.97
N ARG A 49 33.88 -1.82 -15.93
CA ARG A 49 35.33 -1.53 -15.81
C ARG A 49 36.02 -1.34 -17.16
N SER A 50 35.53 -1.98 -18.22
CA SER A 50 36.14 -1.91 -19.55
C SER A 50 35.44 -0.87 -20.43
N THR A 51 36.16 0.19 -20.78
CA THR A 51 35.70 1.21 -21.73
C THR A 51 35.42 0.60 -23.10
N THR A 52 36.33 -0.25 -23.60
CA THR A 52 36.17 -0.98 -24.86
C THR A 52 34.90 -1.81 -24.89
N ALA A 53 34.63 -2.59 -23.83
CA ALA A 53 33.43 -3.41 -23.75
C ALA A 53 32.16 -2.55 -23.65
N SER A 54 32.21 -1.45 -22.88
CA SER A 54 31.12 -0.48 -22.78
C SER A 54 30.78 0.17 -24.12
N ASP A 55 31.78 0.53 -24.91
CA ASP A 55 31.55 1.17 -26.21
C ASP A 55 31.05 0.16 -27.26
N GLN A 56 31.58 -1.07 -27.22
CA GLN A 56 31.02 -2.17 -28.02
C GLN A 56 29.57 -2.47 -27.64
N LEU A 57 29.22 -2.49 -26.34
CA LEU A 57 27.84 -2.66 -25.89
C LEU A 57 26.92 -1.58 -26.48
N LYS A 58 27.29 -0.29 -26.39
CA LYS A 58 26.52 0.80 -26.97
C LYS A 58 26.35 0.65 -28.48
N GLN A 59 27.39 0.23 -29.19
CA GLN A 59 27.32 0.00 -30.62
C GLN A 59 26.35 -1.15 -30.95
N LYS A 60 26.42 -2.28 -30.22
CA LYS A 60 25.53 -3.42 -30.42
C LYS A 60 24.09 -3.11 -30.04
N GLN A 61 23.85 -2.31 -29.00
CA GLN A 61 22.52 -1.79 -28.64
C GLN A 61 21.89 -1.03 -29.81
N ARG A 62 22.63 -0.10 -30.43
CA ARG A 62 22.14 0.65 -31.59
C ARG A 62 21.83 -0.26 -32.78
N LEU A 63 22.71 -1.20 -33.08
CA LEU A 63 22.52 -2.13 -34.20
C LEU A 63 21.30 -3.05 -34.01
N LEU A 64 21.04 -3.48 -32.77
CA LEU A 64 19.92 -4.35 -32.41
C LEU A 64 18.66 -3.57 -32.02
N GLN A 65 18.68 -2.23 -32.14
CA GLN A 65 17.57 -1.34 -31.77
C GLN A 65 17.11 -1.51 -30.31
N LEU A 66 18.03 -1.86 -29.43
CA LEU A 66 17.77 -1.95 -27.99
C LEU A 66 17.93 -0.58 -27.32
N PRO A 67 17.22 -0.33 -26.21
CA PRO A 67 17.45 0.86 -25.39
C PRO A 67 18.92 0.99 -24.99
N ALA A 68 19.47 2.20 -25.08
CA ALA A 68 20.88 2.49 -24.77
C ALA A 68 21.16 2.56 -23.26
N HIS A 69 20.74 1.53 -22.52
CA HIS A 69 20.89 1.46 -21.08
C HIS A 69 22.26 0.93 -20.67
N ARG A 70 22.81 1.49 -19.60
CA ARG A 70 24.01 0.94 -18.96
C ARG A 70 23.63 -0.28 -18.13
N LEU A 71 24.53 -1.25 -18.04
CA LEU A 71 24.36 -2.38 -17.13
C LEU A 71 24.45 -1.93 -15.68
N ILE A 72 23.58 -2.51 -14.86
CA ILE A 72 23.46 -2.23 -13.43
C ILE A 72 24.21 -3.33 -12.67
N THR A 73 24.88 -2.97 -11.58
CA THR A 73 25.37 -3.93 -10.59
C THR A 73 24.59 -3.67 -9.31
N ASP A 74 24.11 -4.73 -8.69
CA ASP A 74 23.24 -4.65 -7.54
C ASP A 74 23.97 -4.24 -6.26
N ILE A 75 23.17 -3.74 -5.32
CA ILE A 75 23.55 -3.53 -3.93
C ILE A 75 23.02 -4.74 -3.17
N ILE A 76 23.93 -5.61 -2.70
CA ILE A 76 23.59 -6.92 -2.11
C ILE A 76 22.59 -6.81 -0.94
N THR A 77 22.58 -5.68 -0.23
CA THR A 77 21.67 -5.43 0.90
C THR A 77 20.27 -4.97 0.49
N ARG A 78 20.01 -4.69 -0.80
CA ARG A 78 18.74 -4.19 -1.33
C ARG A 78 18.23 -5.11 -2.44
N TRP A 79 17.29 -5.99 -2.10
CA TRP A 79 16.80 -7.03 -3.01
C TRP A 79 16.28 -6.49 -4.36
N ASN A 80 15.62 -5.32 -4.34
CA ASN A 80 15.13 -4.63 -5.55
C ASN A 80 16.25 -4.40 -6.57
N SER A 81 17.46 -4.04 -6.11
CA SER A 81 18.58 -3.81 -7.01
C SER A 81 19.11 -5.09 -7.65
N SER A 82 19.02 -6.23 -6.95
CA SER A 82 19.35 -7.54 -7.49
C SER A 82 18.35 -7.95 -8.57
N TYR A 83 17.06 -7.70 -8.33
CA TYR A 83 16.01 -7.89 -9.33
C TYR A 83 16.27 -7.03 -10.58
N ASP A 84 16.46 -5.73 -10.39
CA ASP A 84 16.66 -4.76 -11.48
C ASP A 84 17.93 -5.06 -12.29
N MET A 85 18.97 -5.59 -11.64
CA MET A 85 20.19 -6.04 -12.32
C MET A 85 19.91 -7.22 -13.25
N ILE A 86 19.15 -8.23 -12.82
CA ILE A 86 18.84 -9.40 -13.65
C ILE A 86 17.90 -8.97 -14.79
N GLU A 87 16.87 -8.18 -14.50
CA GLU A 87 15.93 -7.67 -15.51
C GLU A 87 16.66 -6.84 -16.58
N ARG A 88 17.54 -5.91 -16.17
CA ARG A 88 18.38 -5.13 -17.10
C ARG A 88 19.34 -6.02 -17.89
N PHE A 89 19.89 -7.05 -17.26
CA PHE A 89 20.77 -8.00 -17.94
C PHE A 89 20.02 -8.76 -19.04
N LEU A 90 18.81 -9.25 -18.76
CA LEU A 90 17.97 -9.94 -19.73
C LEU A 90 17.55 -9.03 -20.88
N GLU A 91 17.12 -7.80 -20.61
CA GLU A 91 16.80 -6.79 -21.64
C GLU A 91 17.96 -6.58 -22.62
N GLN A 92 19.20 -6.60 -22.10
CA GLN A 92 20.40 -6.30 -22.86
C GLN A 92 21.14 -7.55 -23.35
N GLN A 93 20.62 -8.75 -23.09
CA GLN A 93 21.30 -10.02 -23.32
C GLN A 93 21.78 -10.21 -24.77
N PRO A 94 21.01 -9.88 -25.82
CA PRO A 94 21.48 -9.98 -27.19
C PRO A 94 22.70 -9.08 -27.49
N ALA A 95 22.67 -7.82 -27.02
CA ALA A 95 23.77 -6.88 -27.20
C ALA A 95 25.00 -7.26 -26.37
N ILE A 96 24.80 -7.78 -25.14
CA ILE A 96 25.87 -8.30 -24.29
C ILE A 96 26.60 -9.44 -25.01
N CYS A 97 25.88 -10.45 -25.48
CA CYS A 97 26.46 -11.59 -26.19
C CYS A 97 27.24 -11.13 -27.43
N ALA A 98 26.65 -10.27 -28.26
CA ALA A 98 27.30 -9.74 -29.45
C ALA A 98 28.56 -8.90 -29.14
N ALA A 99 28.54 -8.13 -28.05
CA ALA A 99 29.67 -7.31 -27.62
C ALA A 99 30.82 -8.18 -27.07
N LEU A 100 30.51 -9.20 -26.27
CA LEU A 100 31.51 -10.17 -25.77
C LEU A 100 32.17 -10.97 -26.89
N LEU A 101 31.44 -11.23 -27.98
CA LEU A 101 31.97 -11.86 -29.18
C LEU A 101 32.75 -10.90 -30.09
N SER A 102 32.82 -9.60 -29.82
CA SER A 102 33.57 -8.67 -30.67
C SER A 102 35.09 -8.93 -30.61
N PRO A 103 35.83 -8.77 -31.73
CA PRO A 103 37.28 -8.95 -31.75
C PRO A 103 38.01 -8.01 -30.77
N ASP A 104 37.51 -6.78 -30.61
CA ASP A 104 38.13 -5.77 -29.75
C ASP A 104 38.03 -6.15 -28.27
N VAL A 105 36.88 -6.69 -27.85
CA VAL A 105 36.71 -7.21 -26.49
C VAL A 105 37.56 -8.46 -26.28
N ARG A 106 37.56 -9.41 -27.23
CA ARG A 106 38.35 -10.64 -27.14
C ARG A 106 39.87 -10.40 -27.09
N ARG A 107 40.38 -9.37 -27.75
CA ARG A 107 41.81 -8.98 -27.67
C ARG A 107 42.17 -8.30 -26.35
N SER A 108 41.22 -7.55 -25.76
CA SER A 108 41.47 -6.76 -24.54
C SER A 108 41.26 -7.52 -23.23
N ALA A 109 40.47 -8.59 -23.23
CA ALA A 109 40.11 -9.34 -22.03
C ALA A 109 40.86 -10.68 -21.93
N LYS A 110 41.51 -10.94 -20.78
CA LYS A 110 42.17 -12.23 -20.49
C LYS A 110 41.17 -13.37 -20.32
N GLU A 111 40.01 -13.08 -19.72
CA GLU A 111 38.90 -14.01 -19.54
C GLU A 111 37.59 -13.30 -19.84
N VAL A 112 36.77 -13.90 -20.72
CA VAL A 112 35.43 -13.42 -21.04
C VAL A 112 34.43 -14.35 -20.36
N PHE A 113 33.64 -13.80 -19.44
CA PHE A 113 32.57 -14.55 -18.78
C PHE A 113 31.27 -14.40 -19.56
N THR A 114 30.70 -15.52 -19.99
CA THR A 114 29.37 -15.61 -20.61
C THR A 114 28.46 -16.48 -19.76
N LEU A 115 27.16 -16.17 -19.78
CA LEU A 115 26.13 -17.07 -19.24
C LEU A 115 25.76 -18.09 -20.32
N ASN A 116 25.52 -19.33 -19.92
CA ASN A 116 24.99 -20.36 -20.82
C ASN A 116 23.46 -20.31 -20.85
N GLU A 117 22.83 -21.09 -21.72
CA GLU A 117 21.37 -21.12 -21.87
C GLU A 117 20.65 -21.44 -20.56
N SER A 118 21.16 -22.38 -19.74
CA SER A 118 20.55 -22.71 -18.45
C SER A 118 20.64 -21.58 -17.43
N ASP A 119 21.70 -20.77 -17.45
CA ASP A 119 21.79 -19.55 -16.62
C ASP A 119 20.78 -18.49 -17.10
N ILE A 120 20.57 -18.33 -18.42
CA ILE A 120 19.59 -17.39 -18.97
C ILE A 120 18.17 -17.82 -18.59
N MET A 121 17.82 -19.09 -18.78
CA MET A 121 16.52 -19.63 -18.35
C MET A 121 16.29 -19.43 -16.85
N CYS A 122 17.32 -19.69 -16.04
CA CYS A 122 17.26 -19.44 -14.59
C CYS A 122 17.03 -17.96 -14.27
N ALA A 123 17.67 -17.03 -14.99
CA ALA A 123 17.42 -15.60 -14.82
C ALA A 123 15.98 -15.19 -15.15
N GLU A 124 15.44 -15.70 -16.26
CA GLU A 124 14.05 -15.46 -16.63
C GLU A 124 13.07 -16.02 -15.59
N GLU A 125 13.35 -17.21 -15.06
CA GLU A 125 12.58 -17.82 -13.97
C GLU A 125 12.61 -17.00 -12.68
N VAL A 126 13.78 -16.53 -12.27
CA VAL A 126 13.93 -15.69 -11.07
C VAL A 126 13.17 -14.37 -11.22
N VAL A 127 13.31 -13.69 -12.36
CA VAL A 127 12.61 -12.43 -12.63
C VAL A 127 11.10 -12.64 -12.63
N ARG A 128 10.62 -13.72 -13.26
CA ARG A 128 9.19 -14.05 -13.29
C ARG A 128 8.63 -14.37 -11.90
N ALA A 129 9.35 -15.20 -11.14
CA ALA A 129 8.92 -15.62 -9.80
C ALA A 129 8.92 -14.46 -8.78
N LEU A 130 9.86 -13.51 -8.91
CA LEU A 130 9.95 -12.35 -8.01
C LEU A 130 9.15 -11.12 -8.48
N LYS A 131 8.62 -11.13 -9.71
CA LYS A 131 7.85 -10.00 -10.26
C LYS A 131 6.67 -9.59 -9.36
N PRO A 132 5.84 -10.50 -8.81
CA PRO A 132 4.75 -10.11 -7.91
C PRO A 132 5.23 -9.37 -6.65
N MET A 133 6.38 -9.77 -6.10
CA MET A 133 6.98 -9.10 -4.94
C MET A 133 7.46 -7.69 -5.30
N LYS A 134 7.96 -7.50 -6.52
CA LYS A 134 8.45 -6.20 -7.02
C LYS A 134 7.27 -5.25 -7.18
N ASP A 135 6.20 -5.72 -7.81
CA ASP A 135 4.99 -4.94 -8.04
C ASP A 135 4.31 -4.57 -6.71
N ALA A 136 4.19 -5.51 -5.78
CA ALA A 136 3.69 -5.24 -4.44
C ALA A 136 4.54 -4.19 -3.71
N THR A 137 5.87 -4.26 -3.84
CA THR A 137 6.76 -3.28 -3.22
C THR A 137 6.58 -1.89 -3.82
N MET A 138 6.34 -1.78 -5.13
CA MET A 138 6.06 -0.50 -5.79
C MET A 138 4.74 0.11 -5.32
N VAL A 139 3.67 -0.69 -5.26
CA VAL A 139 2.35 -0.25 -4.75
C VAL A 139 2.48 0.26 -3.30
N MET A 140 3.20 -0.48 -2.45
CA MET A 140 3.41 -0.08 -1.04
C MET A 140 4.44 1.04 -0.85
N SER A 141 5.06 1.52 -1.92
CA SER A 141 5.99 2.65 -1.92
C SER A 141 5.33 3.94 -2.43
N GLU A 142 4.06 3.88 -2.82
CA GLU A 142 3.26 5.04 -3.21
C GLU A 142 2.71 5.78 -1.98
N GLU A 143 2.64 7.11 -2.05
CA GLU A 143 2.25 7.97 -0.91
C GLU A 143 0.87 8.62 -1.11
N SER A 144 0.34 8.64 -2.33
CA SER A 144 -0.93 9.26 -2.73
C SER A 144 -2.18 8.45 -2.41
N VAL A 145 -2.02 7.21 -1.93
CA VAL A 145 -3.11 6.25 -1.77
C VAL A 145 -3.06 5.58 -0.39
N PRO A 146 -4.23 5.23 0.20
CA PRO A 146 -4.26 4.39 1.39
C PRO A 146 -3.52 3.08 1.19
N THR A 147 -2.60 2.77 2.10
CA THR A 147 -1.75 1.57 2.00
C THR A 147 -2.17 0.47 2.95
N LEU A 148 -2.82 0.77 4.08
CA LEU A 148 -3.26 -0.25 5.05
C LEU A 148 -4.29 -1.22 4.44
N SER A 149 -5.31 -0.69 3.76
CA SER A 149 -6.36 -1.49 3.09
C SER A 149 -5.85 -2.35 1.94
N VAL A 150 -4.65 -2.06 1.44
CA VAL A 150 -4.03 -2.79 0.33
C VAL A 150 -3.24 -4.02 0.84
N ILE A 151 -2.85 -4.05 2.12
CA ILE A 151 -2.02 -5.13 2.67
C ILE A 151 -2.72 -6.48 2.58
N ALA A 152 -3.95 -6.63 3.07
CA ALA A 152 -4.63 -7.93 3.08
C ALA A 152 -4.85 -8.52 1.68
N PRO A 153 -5.40 -7.77 0.68
CA PRO A 153 -5.56 -8.31 -0.66
C PRO A 153 -4.21 -8.63 -1.33
N LEU A 154 -3.17 -7.80 -1.14
CA LEU A 154 -1.84 -8.12 -1.66
C LEU A 154 -1.23 -9.34 -0.99
N HIS A 155 -1.29 -9.43 0.34
CA HIS A 155 -0.78 -10.58 1.10
C HIS A 155 -1.44 -11.87 0.63
N ALA A 156 -2.78 -11.89 0.51
CA ALA A 156 -3.50 -13.05 0.01
C ALA A 156 -3.11 -13.40 -1.44
N LYS A 157 -2.98 -12.41 -2.32
CA LYS A 157 -2.56 -12.62 -3.72
C LYS A 157 -1.15 -13.20 -3.81
N LEU A 158 -0.22 -12.71 -3.00
CA LEU A 158 1.16 -13.21 -2.94
C LEU A 158 1.22 -14.63 -2.36
N MET A 159 0.47 -14.92 -1.30
CA MET A 159 0.39 -16.27 -0.73
C MET A 159 -0.20 -17.28 -1.71
N MET A 160 -1.24 -16.91 -2.46
CA MET A 160 -1.80 -17.75 -3.52
C MET A 160 -0.78 -17.98 -4.66
N GLY A 161 -0.07 -16.94 -5.10
CA GLY A 161 0.96 -17.06 -6.12
C GLY A 161 2.21 -17.85 -5.69
N ALA A 162 2.45 -17.95 -4.39
CA ALA A 162 3.53 -18.72 -3.80
C ALA A 162 3.19 -20.19 -3.55
N GLN A 163 1.98 -20.64 -3.90
CA GLN A 163 1.63 -22.07 -3.86
C GLN A 163 2.42 -22.85 -4.92
N GLU A 164 2.85 -24.06 -4.54
CA GLU A 164 3.57 -24.96 -5.44
C GLU A 164 2.67 -25.37 -6.61
N SER A 165 3.24 -25.31 -7.81
CA SER A 165 2.65 -25.84 -9.04
C SER A 165 3.46 -27.03 -9.54
N HIS A 166 2.80 -27.97 -10.22
CA HIS A 166 3.47 -29.12 -10.85
C HIS A 166 4.48 -28.70 -11.92
N ASP A 167 4.27 -27.55 -12.56
CA ASP A 167 5.14 -26.99 -13.59
C ASP A 167 6.34 -26.20 -13.01
N ASP A 168 6.43 -26.07 -11.69
CA ASP A 168 7.50 -25.29 -11.07
C ASP A 168 8.83 -26.03 -11.16
N THR A 169 9.82 -25.36 -11.77
CA THR A 169 11.22 -25.78 -11.72
C THR A 169 11.72 -25.77 -10.27
N PRO A 170 12.80 -26.52 -9.96
CA PRO A 170 13.37 -26.51 -8.61
C PRO A 170 13.69 -25.10 -8.10
N THR A 171 14.23 -24.23 -8.96
CA THR A 171 14.52 -22.83 -8.61
C THR A 171 13.26 -22.04 -8.26
N VAL A 172 12.20 -22.16 -9.06
CA VAL A 172 10.93 -21.47 -8.81
C VAL A 172 10.29 -21.98 -7.53
N ARG A 173 10.35 -23.29 -7.28
CA ARG A 173 9.83 -23.91 -6.06
C ARG A 173 10.54 -23.41 -4.81
N ASP A 174 11.87 -23.34 -4.83
CA ASP A 174 12.66 -22.82 -3.70
C ASP A 174 12.32 -21.36 -3.40
N ILE A 175 12.15 -20.53 -4.45
CA ILE A 175 11.74 -19.13 -4.32
C ILE A 175 10.35 -19.02 -3.70
N LYS A 176 9.37 -19.75 -4.25
CA LYS A 176 7.99 -19.76 -3.77
C LYS A 176 7.90 -20.24 -2.32
N ALA A 177 8.59 -21.33 -1.98
CA ALA A 177 8.65 -21.86 -0.62
C ALA A 177 9.23 -20.82 0.36
N ALA A 178 10.32 -20.16 -0.01
CA ALA A 178 10.93 -19.11 0.83
C ALA A 178 9.98 -17.92 1.05
N ILE A 179 9.22 -17.52 0.03
CA ILE A 179 8.23 -16.44 0.13
C ILE A 179 7.05 -16.87 1.01
N ALA A 180 6.47 -18.04 0.76
CA ALA A 180 5.34 -18.58 1.51
C ALA A 180 5.68 -18.77 3.00
N GLU A 181 6.86 -19.30 3.31
CA GLU A 181 7.31 -19.53 4.68
C GLU A 181 7.51 -18.21 5.45
N ASP A 182 8.04 -17.17 4.80
CA ASP A 182 8.28 -15.88 5.45
C ASP A 182 6.99 -15.05 5.59
N LEU A 183 6.22 -14.89 4.51
CA LEU A 183 4.99 -14.10 4.51
C LEU A 183 3.87 -14.77 5.30
N GLY A 184 3.79 -16.11 5.30
CA GLY A 184 2.73 -16.86 5.98
C GLY A 184 2.75 -16.70 7.51
N LYS A 185 3.92 -16.38 8.08
CA LYS A 185 4.08 -16.14 9.54
C LYS A 185 3.73 -14.71 9.95
N ARG A 186 3.52 -13.81 8.99
CA ARG A 186 3.30 -12.37 9.25
C ARG A 186 1.82 -12.04 9.35
N TYR A 187 1.53 -10.96 10.08
CA TYR A 187 0.19 -10.39 10.23
C TYR A 187 -0.85 -11.28 10.92
N ALA A 188 -0.45 -12.39 11.55
CA ALA A 188 -1.38 -13.28 12.24
C ALA A 188 -2.17 -12.58 13.35
N SER A 189 -1.54 -11.66 14.08
CA SER A 189 -2.16 -10.87 15.16
C SER A 189 -2.96 -9.67 14.66
N GLU A 190 -2.63 -9.14 13.48
CA GLU A 190 -3.23 -7.91 12.94
C GLU A 190 -4.26 -8.20 11.83
N LYS A 191 -4.57 -9.47 11.52
CA LYS A 191 -5.48 -9.88 10.44
C LYS A 191 -6.80 -9.12 10.49
N GLU A 192 -7.39 -9.01 11.66
CA GLU A 192 -8.69 -8.36 11.85
C GLU A 192 -8.67 -6.89 11.41
N THR A 193 -7.70 -6.11 11.89
CA THR A 193 -7.55 -4.69 11.51
C THR A 193 -7.31 -4.54 10.02
N LEU A 194 -6.49 -5.40 9.41
CA LEU A 194 -6.23 -5.37 7.97
C LEU A 194 -7.47 -5.72 7.16
N HIS A 195 -8.23 -6.73 7.57
CA HIS A 195 -9.48 -7.11 6.89
C HIS A 195 -10.55 -6.03 7.05
N MET A 196 -10.67 -5.40 8.21
CA MET A 196 -11.54 -4.24 8.40
C MET A 196 -11.15 -3.07 7.49
N ALA A 197 -9.85 -2.74 7.41
CA ALA A 197 -9.35 -1.69 6.53
C ALA A 197 -9.68 -1.98 5.05
N SER A 198 -9.55 -3.24 4.62
CA SER A 198 -9.96 -3.67 3.28
C SER A 198 -11.47 -3.66 3.07
N ALA A 199 -12.27 -3.97 4.10
CA ALA A 199 -13.72 -3.94 4.02
C ALA A 199 -14.26 -2.52 3.78
N VAL A 200 -13.67 -1.53 4.45
CA VAL A 200 -14.02 -0.11 4.28
C VAL A 200 -13.35 0.55 3.07
N ASP A 201 -12.53 -0.16 2.31
CA ASP A 201 -12.03 0.31 1.02
C ASP A 201 -13.02 -0.11 -0.08
N PRO A 202 -13.69 0.85 -0.77
CA PRO A 202 -14.70 0.53 -1.80
C PRO A 202 -14.17 -0.34 -2.94
N ARG A 203 -12.84 -0.38 -3.14
CA ARG A 203 -12.16 -1.23 -4.12
C ARG A 203 -12.08 -2.70 -3.70
N PHE A 204 -12.02 -2.97 -2.39
CA PHE A 204 -11.74 -4.29 -1.82
C PHE A 204 -12.88 -4.86 -0.96
N LYS A 205 -14.00 -4.14 -0.83
CA LYS A 205 -15.17 -4.51 -0.02
C LYS A 205 -15.72 -5.93 -0.24
N GLY A 206 -15.49 -6.52 -1.40
CA GLY A 206 -15.89 -7.90 -1.72
C GLY A 206 -15.12 -8.98 -0.96
N LEU A 207 -13.88 -8.70 -0.52
CA LEU A 207 -13.01 -9.61 0.23
C LEU A 207 -12.94 -11.06 -0.34
N PRO A 208 -12.67 -11.26 -1.64
CA PRO A 208 -12.74 -12.60 -2.28
C PRO A 208 -11.68 -13.59 -1.78
N PHE A 209 -10.72 -13.14 -0.98
CA PHE A 209 -9.67 -13.96 -0.38
C PHE A 209 -10.07 -14.56 0.98
N LEU A 210 -11.26 -14.22 1.49
CA LEU A 210 -11.81 -14.77 2.73
C LEU A 210 -12.94 -15.75 2.43
N SER A 211 -13.18 -16.68 3.34
CA SER A 211 -14.41 -17.49 3.32
C SER A 211 -15.63 -16.59 3.59
N GLU A 212 -16.82 -17.08 3.21
CA GLU A 212 -18.05 -16.34 3.51
C GLU A 212 -18.27 -16.15 5.02
N ALA A 213 -17.85 -17.11 5.84
CA ALA A 213 -17.96 -17.05 7.30
C ALA A 213 -17.06 -15.94 7.86
N GLU A 214 -15.80 -15.88 7.43
CA GLU A 214 -14.87 -14.82 7.82
C GLU A 214 -15.36 -13.45 7.33
N THR A 215 -15.86 -13.38 6.10
CA THR A 215 -16.43 -12.12 5.56
C THR A 215 -17.61 -11.65 6.42
N ARG A 216 -18.54 -12.54 6.78
CA ARG A 216 -19.66 -12.20 7.67
C ARG A 216 -19.20 -11.70 9.03
N ASP A 217 -18.20 -12.37 9.62
CA ASP A 217 -17.60 -11.99 10.91
C ASP A 217 -16.98 -10.58 10.85
N ILE A 218 -16.23 -10.26 9.80
CA ILE A 218 -15.67 -8.90 9.60
C ILE A 218 -16.77 -7.84 9.49
N TYR A 219 -17.84 -8.09 8.73
CA TYR A 219 -18.95 -7.15 8.61
C TYR A 219 -19.77 -7.05 9.91
N SER A 220 -19.83 -8.10 10.74
CA SER A 220 -20.43 -8.04 12.08
C SER A 220 -19.65 -7.10 12.99
N ARG A 221 -18.31 -7.22 13.00
CA ARG A 221 -17.46 -6.31 13.79
C ARG A 221 -17.52 -4.88 13.28
N LEU A 222 -17.58 -4.69 11.96
CA LEU A 222 -17.77 -3.37 11.37
C LEU A 222 -19.10 -2.75 11.82
N LEU A 223 -20.17 -3.56 11.90
CA LEU A 223 -21.46 -3.13 12.44
C LEU A 223 -21.34 -2.72 13.90
N GLU A 224 -20.68 -3.51 14.75
CA GLU A 224 -20.44 -3.17 16.16
C GLU A 224 -19.67 -1.84 16.30
N ALA A 225 -18.66 -1.62 15.45
CA ALA A 225 -17.91 -0.38 15.42
C ALA A 225 -18.78 0.82 15.02
N VAL A 226 -19.65 0.67 14.01
CA VAL A 226 -20.61 1.71 13.59
C VAL A 226 -21.61 2.02 14.71
N VAL A 227 -22.17 1.00 15.36
CA VAL A 227 -23.08 1.17 16.51
C VAL A 227 -22.38 1.91 17.65
N GLY A 228 -21.12 1.56 17.94
CA GLY A 228 -20.31 2.26 18.93
C GLY A 228 -20.12 3.75 18.62
N MET A 229 -19.92 4.10 17.34
CA MET A 229 -19.81 5.50 16.90
C MET A 229 -21.12 6.27 17.05
N ILE A 230 -22.26 5.64 16.75
CA ILE A 230 -23.59 6.23 16.96
C ILE A 230 -23.83 6.53 18.43
N LYS A 231 -23.51 5.59 19.32
CA LYS A 231 -23.66 5.76 20.77
C LYS A 231 -22.79 6.89 21.31
N LYS A 232 -21.51 6.95 20.92
CA LYS A 232 -20.62 8.05 21.31
C LYS A 232 -21.16 9.41 20.89
N LYS A 233 -21.68 9.51 19.67
CA LYS A 233 -22.26 10.76 19.15
C LYS A 233 -23.45 11.23 19.99
N LYS A 234 -24.35 10.32 20.41
CA LYS A 234 -25.48 10.68 21.28
C LYS A 234 -25.02 11.21 22.64
N VAL A 235 -24.02 10.57 23.25
CA VAL A 235 -23.46 11.02 24.54
C VAL A 235 -22.80 12.40 24.41
N GLU A 236 -22.10 12.67 23.31
CA GLU A 236 -21.53 14.00 23.03
C GLU A 236 -22.62 15.07 22.81
N GLU A 237 -23.70 14.73 22.10
CA GLU A 237 -24.84 15.65 21.90
C GLU A 237 -25.62 15.93 23.21
N GLU A 238 -25.75 14.93 24.08
CA GLU A 238 -26.37 15.08 25.41
C GLU A 238 -25.51 15.94 26.35
N ASN A 239 -24.19 15.72 26.39
CA ASN A 239 -23.27 16.52 27.23
C ASN A 239 -23.18 17.98 26.78
N VAL A 240 -23.22 18.26 25.47
CA VAL A 240 -23.23 19.64 24.94
C VAL A 240 -24.55 20.34 25.24
N ALA A 241 -25.67 19.61 25.30
CA ALA A 241 -26.96 20.15 25.71
C ALA A 241 -27.02 20.48 27.23
N GLU A 242 -26.33 19.71 28.07
CA GLU A 242 -26.19 20.00 29.50
C GLU A 242 -25.25 21.19 29.78
N ASP A 243 -24.11 21.29 29.08
CA ASP A 243 -23.17 22.43 29.23
C ASP A 243 -23.77 23.76 28.73
N ALA A 244 -24.65 23.71 27.73
CA ALA A 244 -25.40 24.89 27.27
C ALA A 244 -26.41 25.40 28.33
N HIS A 245 -26.80 24.56 29.30
CA HIS A 245 -27.77 24.92 30.34
C HIS A 245 -27.16 25.50 31.62
N ILE A 246 -25.83 25.46 31.79
CA ILE A 246 -25.15 25.92 33.03
C ILE A 246 -24.66 27.38 32.92
N ASN A 247 -24.60 27.98 31.73
CA ASN A 247 -24.00 29.32 31.55
C ASN A 247 -24.97 30.46 31.23
N ASP A 248 -26.24 30.37 31.62
CA ASP A 248 -27.18 31.50 31.56
C ASP A 248 -27.77 31.82 32.93
N SER A 249 -26.98 32.54 33.74
CA SER A 249 -27.49 33.26 34.90
C SER A 249 -27.06 34.73 34.83
N CYS A 250 -27.64 35.50 33.90
CA CYS A 250 -27.93 36.91 34.16
C CYS A 250 -28.99 37.50 33.21
N ALA A 251 -29.98 38.16 33.83
CA ALA A 251 -30.97 39.09 33.27
C ALA A 251 -32.24 38.51 32.62
N SER A 252 -33.29 38.50 33.44
CA SER A 252 -34.69 38.32 33.08
C SER A 252 -35.18 39.36 32.06
N ILE A 253 -35.48 38.94 30.82
CA ILE A 253 -36.55 39.52 29.98
C ILE A 253 -37.22 38.38 29.21
N SER A 254 -38.54 38.25 29.36
CA SER A 254 -39.37 37.27 28.67
C SER A 254 -39.41 37.52 27.15
N GLN A 255 -39.02 36.52 26.36
CA GLN A 255 -39.32 36.44 24.93
C GLN A 255 -40.18 35.21 24.61
N PRO A 256 -41.17 35.31 23.68
CA PRO A 256 -42.02 34.19 23.28
C PRO A 256 -41.26 33.20 22.38
N PRO A 257 -41.72 31.94 22.27
CA PRO A 257 -40.97 30.85 21.63
C PRO A 257 -40.76 31.06 20.12
N PRO A 258 -39.64 30.59 19.54
CA PRO A 258 -39.37 30.74 18.12
C PRO A 258 -40.32 29.87 17.29
N LYS A 259 -41.07 30.52 16.39
CA LYS A 259 -41.87 29.83 15.36
C LYS A 259 -40.92 29.12 14.39
N ARG A 260 -41.08 27.80 14.24
CA ARG A 260 -40.44 26.99 13.19
C ARG A 260 -40.78 27.59 11.81
N PRO A 261 -39.84 27.68 10.85
CA PRO A 261 -40.16 28.14 9.51
C PRO A 261 -40.98 27.04 8.82
N ARG A 262 -42.25 27.34 8.50
CA ARG A 262 -43.05 26.56 7.57
C ARG A 262 -42.50 26.82 6.17
N THR A 263 -41.71 25.90 5.63
CA THR A 263 -41.39 25.87 4.19
C THR A 263 -42.60 25.33 3.42
N SER A 264 -43.66 26.13 3.26
CA SER A 264 -44.69 25.85 2.25
C SER A 264 -44.19 26.43 0.92
N CYS A 265 -43.46 25.61 0.17
CA CYS A 265 -43.17 25.91 -1.23
C CYS A 265 -44.43 25.60 -2.05
N ALA A 266 -44.78 26.43 -3.04
CA ALA A 266 -45.91 26.21 -3.94
C ALA A 266 -45.91 24.81 -4.60
N LEU A 267 -44.73 24.20 -4.74
CA LEU A 267 -44.56 22.85 -5.25
C LEU A 267 -45.11 21.78 -4.29
N VAL A 268 -44.96 21.98 -2.97
CA VAL A 268 -45.52 21.09 -1.94
C VAL A 268 -47.05 21.21 -1.90
N ASP A 269 -47.59 22.41 -2.09
CA ASP A 269 -49.04 22.61 -2.10
C ASP A 269 -49.71 22.06 -3.38
N LEU A 270 -49.03 22.17 -4.53
CA LEU A 270 -49.56 21.71 -5.81
C LEU A 270 -49.45 20.20 -6.01
N LEU A 271 -48.37 19.59 -5.50
CA LEU A 271 -48.02 18.18 -5.78
C LEU A 271 -48.01 17.30 -4.53
N GLY A 272 -48.10 17.85 -3.32
CA GLY A 272 -47.96 17.08 -2.07
C GLY A 272 -49.07 16.06 -1.82
N ALA A 273 -50.27 16.27 -2.35
CA ALA A 273 -51.35 15.28 -2.30
C ALA A 273 -51.19 14.16 -3.35
N THR A 274 -50.53 14.46 -4.48
CA THR A 274 -50.33 13.53 -5.61
C THR A 274 -49.07 12.69 -5.43
N PHE A 275 -48.05 13.28 -4.79
CA PHE A 275 -46.81 12.66 -4.38
C PHE A 275 -46.73 12.77 -2.85
N PRO A 276 -47.56 12.01 -2.11
CA PRO A 276 -47.39 11.93 -0.68
C PRO A 276 -45.95 11.48 -0.44
N SER A 277 -45.13 12.37 0.12
CA SER A 277 -43.89 11.95 0.73
C SER A 277 -44.31 10.86 1.70
N THR A 278 -43.72 9.66 1.58
CA THR A 278 -43.87 8.60 2.57
C THR A 278 -43.15 9.04 3.85
N SER A 279 -43.69 10.08 4.48
CA SER A 279 -43.35 10.65 5.76
C SER A 279 -44.66 10.81 6.54
N SER A 280 -45.53 9.79 6.44
CA SER A 280 -46.40 9.45 7.55
C SER A 280 -45.51 8.80 8.61
N ASP A 281 -45.16 9.60 9.62
CA ASP A 281 -44.54 9.22 10.89
C ASP A 281 -45.23 8.00 11.53
N ASN A 282 -44.80 6.80 11.10
CA ASN A 282 -45.06 5.52 11.76
C ASN A 282 -43.88 4.57 11.51
N THR A 283 -42.66 5.09 11.48
CA THR A 283 -41.49 4.25 11.75
C THR A 283 -41.24 4.28 13.24
N GLU A 284 -41.39 3.12 13.89
CA GLU A 284 -40.76 2.86 15.18
C GLU A 284 -39.34 3.47 15.20
N PRO A 285 -38.86 4.01 16.33
CA PRO A 285 -37.52 4.56 16.40
C PRO A 285 -36.55 3.48 15.94
N LYS A 286 -36.00 3.62 14.72
CA LYS A 286 -35.06 2.65 14.16
C LYS A 286 -33.96 2.47 15.18
N SER A 287 -33.77 1.24 15.64
CA SER A 287 -32.72 0.94 16.61
C SER A 287 -31.38 1.42 16.03
N GLU A 288 -30.44 1.79 16.90
CA GLU A 288 -29.08 2.16 16.48
C GLU A 288 -28.45 1.08 15.60
N ASN A 289 -28.82 -0.17 15.88
CA ASN A 289 -28.43 -1.34 15.11
C ASN A 289 -29.08 -1.34 13.71
N ASP A 290 -30.36 -0.97 13.57
CA ASP A 290 -31.05 -0.93 12.28
C ASP A 290 -30.48 0.16 11.37
N LEU A 291 -30.10 1.31 11.94
CA LEU A 291 -29.43 2.39 11.21
C LEU A 291 -28.05 1.93 10.71
N ALA A 292 -27.24 1.33 11.59
CA ALA A 292 -25.92 0.80 11.25
C ALA A 292 -26.00 -0.31 10.18
N ALA A 293 -26.94 -1.24 10.35
CA ALA A 293 -27.16 -2.34 9.42
C ALA A 293 -27.63 -1.85 8.05
N GLY A 294 -28.50 -0.83 8.02
CA GLY A 294 -28.94 -0.18 6.79
C GLY A 294 -27.80 0.47 6.02
N GLU A 295 -26.93 1.20 6.71
CA GLU A 295 -25.74 1.86 6.15
C GLU A 295 -24.77 0.84 5.52
N ILE A 296 -24.42 -0.22 6.27
CA ILE A 296 -23.51 -1.28 5.79
C ILE A 296 -24.13 -2.05 4.62
N LYS A 297 -25.43 -2.36 4.68
CA LYS A 297 -26.13 -3.08 3.61
C LYS A 297 -26.14 -2.27 2.31
N LYS A 298 -26.37 -0.95 2.38
CA LYS A 298 -26.32 -0.04 1.23
C LYS A 298 -24.91 -0.01 0.63
N TYR A 299 -23.90 0.20 1.46
CA TYR A 299 -22.48 0.21 1.03
C TYR A 299 -22.07 -1.09 0.33
N ARG A 300 -22.48 -2.24 0.88
CA ARG A 300 -22.15 -3.57 0.33
C ARG A 300 -22.91 -3.85 -0.98
N GLY A 301 -24.07 -3.23 -1.20
CA GLY A 301 -24.88 -3.36 -2.40
C GLY A 301 -24.42 -2.51 -3.59
N GLU A 302 -23.62 -1.47 -3.36
CA GLU A 302 -23.07 -0.64 -4.44
C GLU A 302 -22.01 -1.38 -5.25
N ALA A 303 -21.77 -0.92 -6.49
CA ALA A 303 -20.67 -1.44 -7.30
C ALA A 303 -19.30 -1.17 -6.64
N PRO A 304 -18.33 -2.09 -6.73
CA PRO A 304 -16.96 -1.83 -6.31
C PRO A 304 -16.32 -0.70 -7.11
N LEU A 305 -15.49 0.11 -6.43
CA LEU A 305 -14.75 1.19 -7.06
C LEU A 305 -13.61 0.62 -7.93
N PRO A 306 -13.32 1.17 -9.11
CA PRO A 306 -12.15 0.79 -9.91
C PRO A 306 -10.83 0.94 -9.12
N LEU A 307 -9.87 0.05 -9.39
CA LEU A 307 -8.57 0.04 -8.68
C LEU A 307 -7.74 1.32 -8.90
N THR A 308 -8.01 2.03 -9.99
CA THR A 308 -7.32 3.28 -10.38
C THR A 308 -7.84 4.52 -9.65
N GLU A 309 -9.00 4.44 -9.02
CA GLU A 309 -9.61 5.57 -8.33
C GLU A 309 -9.21 5.65 -6.85
N ASN A 310 -9.28 6.86 -6.27
CA ASN A 310 -8.89 7.09 -4.90
C ASN A 310 -10.08 6.84 -3.94
N PRO A 311 -9.96 5.89 -2.98
CA PRO A 311 -11.03 5.58 -2.04
C PRO A 311 -11.34 6.74 -1.07
N LEU A 312 -10.37 7.62 -0.77
CA LEU A 312 -10.60 8.78 0.10
C LEU A 312 -11.49 9.84 -0.58
N SER A 313 -11.31 10.06 -1.88
CA SER A 313 -12.22 10.95 -2.64
C SER A 313 -13.62 10.36 -2.72
N TRP A 314 -13.72 9.03 -2.84
CA TRP A 314 -15.01 8.35 -2.85
C TRP A 314 -15.75 8.55 -1.52
N TRP A 315 -15.08 8.33 -0.38
CA TRP A 315 -15.65 8.55 0.94
C TRP A 315 -16.03 10.01 1.20
N LYS A 316 -15.27 10.96 0.66
CA LYS A 316 -15.60 12.39 0.74
C LYS A 316 -16.91 12.72 0.01
N ASN A 317 -17.13 12.10 -1.15
CA ASN A 317 -18.34 12.34 -1.94
C ASN A 317 -19.58 11.65 -1.34
N HIS A 318 -19.40 10.50 -0.67
CA HIS A 318 -20.50 9.72 -0.09
C HIS A 318 -20.61 9.88 1.45
N GLU A 319 -20.02 10.94 2.01
CA GLU A 319 -20.03 11.18 3.47
C GLU A 319 -21.46 11.42 4.00
N GLN A 320 -22.34 12.01 3.19
CA GLN A 320 -23.76 12.21 3.55
C GLN A 320 -24.56 10.91 3.50
N ASP A 321 -24.23 10.02 2.58
CA ASP A 321 -24.87 8.71 2.44
C ASP A 321 -24.44 7.73 3.54
N TYR A 322 -23.22 7.88 4.03
CA TYR A 322 -22.55 7.00 4.99
C TYR A 322 -21.90 7.79 6.15
N PRO A 323 -22.70 8.42 7.03
CA PRO A 323 -22.19 9.36 8.02
C PRO A 323 -21.32 8.74 9.12
N GLN A 324 -21.49 7.45 9.42
CA GLN A 324 -20.73 6.77 10.48
C GLN A 324 -19.62 5.91 9.89
N LEU A 325 -19.92 5.21 8.81
CA LEU A 325 -18.97 4.35 8.11
C LEU A 325 -17.85 5.18 7.48
N SER A 326 -18.14 6.38 6.95
CA SER A 326 -17.11 7.28 6.43
C SER A 326 -16.11 7.72 7.51
N LYS A 327 -16.53 7.90 8.76
CA LYS A 327 -15.62 8.23 9.88
C LYS A 327 -14.68 7.09 10.21
N ILE A 328 -15.20 5.86 10.25
CA ILE A 328 -14.40 4.65 10.45
C ILE A 328 -13.43 4.46 9.27
N ALA A 329 -13.91 4.63 8.05
CA ALA A 329 -13.09 4.54 6.85
C ALA A 329 -11.96 5.57 6.87
N LYS A 330 -12.25 6.84 7.19
CA LYS A 330 -11.21 7.88 7.36
C LYS A 330 -10.16 7.49 8.40
N GLY A 331 -10.59 6.93 9.53
CA GLY A 331 -9.69 6.49 10.61
C GLY A 331 -8.80 5.29 10.26
N LEU A 332 -9.30 4.34 9.45
CA LEU A 332 -8.52 3.17 9.02
C LEU A 332 -7.64 3.45 7.80
N LEU A 333 -8.17 4.18 6.80
CA LEU A 333 -7.49 4.42 5.53
C LEU A 333 -6.36 5.47 5.65
N CYS A 334 -6.36 6.29 6.69
CA CYS A 334 -5.27 7.23 6.94
C CYS A 334 -4.04 6.58 7.60
N ILE A 335 -4.16 5.34 8.09
CA ILE A 335 -3.05 4.61 8.71
C ILE A 335 -2.09 4.17 7.59
N PRO A 336 -0.80 4.53 7.64
CA PRO A 336 0.17 4.04 6.67
C PRO A 336 0.48 2.56 6.93
N GLY A 337 0.38 1.73 5.89
CA GLY A 337 0.78 0.32 5.90
C GLY A 337 2.30 0.11 5.71
N THR A 338 3.06 1.19 5.60
CA THR A 338 4.47 1.19 5.23
C THR A 338 5.25 2.32 5.90
N SER A 339 6.50 2.06 6.28
CA SER A 339 7.45 3.07 6.78
C SER A 339 8.22 3.78 5.67
N VAL A 340 8.00 3.43 4.39
CA VAL A 340 8.80 3.93 3.27
C VAL A 340 8.74 5.45 3.14
N SER A 341 7.58 6.08 3.33
CA SER A 341 7.47 7.56 3.30
C SER A 341 8.32 8.19 4.42
N ALA A 342 8.26 7.64 5.64
CA ALA A 342 9.09 8.11 6.74
C ALA A 342 10.59 7.90 6.45
N GLU A 343 10.99 6.76 5.86
CA GLU A 343 12.38 6.51 5.46
C GLU A 343 12.88 7.50 4.39
N ARG A 344 12.02 7.91 3.45
CA ARG A 344 12.35 8.97 2.48
C ARG A 344 12.53 10.33 3.16
N VAL A 345 11.69 10.65 4.14
CA VAL A 345 11.85 11.86 4.97
C VAL A 345 13.19 11.83 5.71
N PHE A 346 13.55 10.71 6.34
CA PHE A 346 14.84 10.55 7.01
C PHE A 346 16.03 10.57 6.05
N SER A 347 15.87 10.05 4.83
CA SER A 347 16.91 10.16 3.79
C SER A 347 17.14 11.63 3.41
N SER A 348 16.07 12.39 3.15
CA SER A 348 16.15 13.84 2.90
C SER A 348 16.75 14.58 4.11
N ALA A 349 16.40 14.18 5.33
CA ALA A 349 16.99 14.74 6.55
C ALA A 349 18.50 14.45 6.65
N GLY A 350 18.94 13.28 6.19
CA GLY A 350 20.37 12.95 6.09
C GLY A 350 21.14 13.85 5.11
N ASP A 351 20.48 14.33 4.06
CA ASP A 351 21.08 15.32 3.14
C ASP A 351 21.12 16.74 3.76
N ILE A 352 20.22 17.03 4.71
CA ILE A 352 20.20 18.30 5.46
C ILE A 352 21.28 18.28 6.56
N VAL A 353 21.34 17.18 7.31
CA VAL A 353 22.29 16.94 8.40
C VAL A 353 23.50 16.17 7.87
N THR A 354 24.39 16.89 7.18
CA THR A 354 25.65 16.32 6.72
C THR A 354 26.74 16.46 7.77
N ALA A 355 27.82 15.67 7.65
CA ALA A 355 29.00 15.80 8.51
C ALA A 355 29.64 17.20 8.48
N GLN A 356 29.37 17.99 7.44
CA GLN A 356 29.82 19.39 7.30
C GLN A 356 28.87 20.41 7.96
N ARG A 357 27.65 19.99 8.34
CA ARG A 357 26.61 20.80 9.01
C ARG A 357 26.21 20.22 10.37
N SER A 358 27.20 19.73 11.12
CA SER A 358 27.01 19.03 12.40
C SER A 358 26.56 19.90 13.58
N LEU A 359 26.50 21.23 13.41
CA LEU A 359 26.13 22.19 14.46
C LEU A 359 24.63 22.54 14.50
N LEU A 360 23.82 21.93 13.63
CA LEU A 360 22.37 22.14 13.67
C LEU A 360 21.78 21.53 14.95
N LYS A 361 21.03 22.35 15.70
CA LYS A 361 20.24 21.86 16.83
C LYS A 361 19.09 20.98 16.33
N ALA A 362 18.68 19.99 17.11
CA ALA A 362 17.59 19.07 16.77
C ALA A 362 16.32 19.83 16.31
N GLU A 363 15.93 20.88 17.04
CA GLU A 363 14.77 21.72 16.69
C GLU A 363 14.86 22.34 15.28
N HIS A 364 16.05 22.76 14.85
CA HIS A 364 16.24 23.36 13.53
C HIS A 364 16.21 22.28 12.44
N VAL A 365 16.67 21.07 12.74
CA VAL A 365 16.55 19.92 11.84
C VAL A 365 15.07 19.60 11.62
N ASP A 366 14.27 19.55 12.67
CA ASP A 366 12.83 19.29 12.58
C ASP A 366 12.12 20.36 11.73
N GLN A 367 12.42 21.64 11.96
CA GLN A 367 11.88 22.74 11.16
C GLN A 367 12.27 22.64 9.69
N LEU A 368 13.54 22.34 9.38
CA LEU A 368 14.02 22.22 8.01
C LEU A 368 13.41 21.02 7.29
N VAL A 369 13.26 19.88 7.97
CA VAL A 369 12.61 18.69 7.42
C VAL A 369 11.14 18.96 7.15
N PHE A 370 10.45 19.62 8.09
CA PHE A 370 9.06 20.02 7.93
C PHE A 370 8.87 20.96 6.73
N LEU A 371 9.67 22.03 6.64
CA LEU A 371 9.61 22.97 5.52
C LEU A 371 9.91 22.27 4.19
N HIS A 372 10.97 21.47 4.13
CA HIS A 372 11.35 20.76 2.91
C HIS A 372 10.26 19.82 2.39
N LYS A 373 9.46 19.21 3.27
CA LYS A 373 8.37 18.30 2.86
C LYS A 373 7.07 19.01 2.52
N ASN A 374 6.82 20.20 3.04
CA ASN A 374 5.57 20.93 2.83
C ASN A 374 5.68 22.09 1.82
N LEU A 375 6.90 22.49 1.43
CA LEU A 375 7.12 23.46 0.36
C LEU A 375 6.99 22.76 -0.99
N GLU A 376 5.83 22.92 -1.65
CA GLU A 376 5.72 22.70 -3.10
C GLU A 376 6.46 23.85 -3.81
N ILE A 377 7.62 23.54 -4.42
CA ILE A 377 8.40 24.48 -5.25
C ILE A 377 8.15 24.19 -6.72
#